data_AF-A0A935QGN1-F1
#
_entry.id   AF-A0A935QGN1-F1
#
_cell.length_a   1.000
_cell.length_b   1.000
_cell.length_c   1.000
_cell.angle_alpha   90.00
_cell.angle_beta   90.00
_cell.angle_gamma   90.00
#
_symmetry.space_group_name_H-M   'P 1'
#
loop_
_entity.id
_entity.type
_entity.pdbx_description
1 polymer ?
#
loop_
_entity_poly.entity_id
_entity_poly.type
_entity_poly.pdbx_seq_one_letter_code
_entity_poly.pdbx_strand_id
1 'polypeptide(L)'
;MSKKPWDEVETELVENVFYAHDEAKVRESVDLAKEGMLDSLSIVAILEVLADASGEEEALDTAQASDFRNLGLIRALYERL
;
A
#
# COMPACT_ATOMS: atom_id res chain seq x y z
N MET A 1 18.02 -7.34 3.51
CA MET A 1 17.05 -7.81 4.52
C MET A 1 16.17 -8.88 3.88
N SER A 2 15.46 -9.70 4.65
CA SER A 2 14.44 -10.59 4.08
C SER A 2 13.11 -9.82 4.06
N LYS A 3 12.38 -9.93 2.95
CA LYS A 3 11.10 -9.27 2.72
C LYS A 3 10.08 -9.61 3.82
N LYS A 4 9.39 -8.60 4.36
CA LYS A 4 8.35 -8.81 5.40
C LYS A 4 7.16 -9.62 4.84
N PRO A 5 6.50 -10.47 5.66
CA PRO A 5 5.24 -11.10 5.28
C PRO A 5 4.17 -10.06 4.93
N TRP A 6 3.29 -10.38 3.96
CA TRP A 6 2.22 -9.46 3.56
C TRP A 6 1.33 -9.03 4.74
N ASP A 7 1.00 -9.94 5.66
CA ASP A 7 0.11 -9.62 6.77
C ASP A 7 0.69 -8.51 7.69
N GLU A 8 2.02 -8.45 7.82
CA GLU A 8 2.70 -7.36 8.54
C GLU A 8 2.65 -6.05 7.75
N VAL A 9 2.88 -6.10 6.44
CA VAL A 9 2.78 -4.93 5.55
C VAL A 9 1.36 -4.38 5.52
N GLU A 10 0.35 -5.24 5.40
CA GLU A 10 -1.06 -4.85 5.42
C GLU A 10 -1.41 -4.15 6.73
N THR A 11 -0.94 -4.67 7.87
CA THR A 11 -1.12 -4.05 9.18
C THR A 11 -0.49 -2.65 9.21
N GLU A 12 0.76 -2.51 8.76
CA GLU A 12 1.45 -1.22 8.70
C GLU A 12 0.73 -0.21 7.79
N LEU A 13 0.19 -0.66 6.65
CA LEU A 13 -0.60 0.19 5.75
C LEU A 13 -1.88 0.68 6.41
N VAL A 14 -2.64 -0.22 7.05
CA VAL A 14 -3.89 0.14 7.73
C VAL A 14 -3.62 1.10 8.89
N GLU A 15 -2.61 0.79 9.73
CA GLU A 15 -2.33 1.55 10.95
C GLU A 15 -1.61 2.88 10.72
N ASN A 16 -0.78 2.99 9.68
CA ASN A 16 0.05 4.18 9.46
C ASN A 16 -0.38 5.03 8.26
N VAL A 17 -0.91 4.41 7.20
CA VAL A 17 -1.36 5.14 6.00
C VAL A 17 -2.85 5.45 6.10
N PHE A 18 -3.67 4.44 6.41
CA PHE A 18 -5.12 4.56 6.39
C PHE A 18 -5.73 4.76 7.79
N TYR A 19 -4.93 5.21 8.77
CA TYR A 19 -5.33 5.39 10.17
C TYR A 19 -6.57 6.28 10.39
N ALA A 20 -6.87 7.16 9.45
CA ALA A 20 -8.02 8.06 9.49
C ALA A 20 -9.32 7.41 8.97
N HIS A 21 -9.27 6.16 8.51
CA HIS A 21 -10.36 5.44 7.89
C HIS A 21 -10.74 4.18 8.67
N ASP A 22 -11.97 3.72 8.45
CA ASP A 22 -12.40 2.44 8.98
C ASP A 22 -11.64 1.30 8.29
N GLU A 23 -11.00 0.45 9.08
CA GLU A 23 -10.13 -0.63 8.62
C GLU A 23 -10.89 -1.66 7.76
N ALA A 24 -12.12 -2.02 8.13
CA ALA A 24 -12.92 -2.95 7.34
C ALA A 24 -13.25 -2.34 5.97
N LYS A 25 -13.60 -1.05 5.95
CA LYS A 25 -13.85 -0.31 4.70
C LYS A 25 -12.61 -0.24 3.80
N VAL A 26 -11.42 -0.04 4.37
CA VAL A 26 -10.16 -0.04 3.58
C VAL A 26 -9.92 -1.41 2.95
N ARG A 27 -10.12 -2.50 3.70
CA ARG A 27 -9.94 -3.88 3.19
C ARG A 27 -10.94 -4.27 2.11
N GLU A 28 -12.18 -3.84 2.24
CA GLU A 28 -13.25 -4.17 1.31
C GLU A 28 -13.32 -3.23 0.10
N SER A 29 -12.56 -2.13 0.12
CA SER A 29 -12.60 -1.11 -0.94
C SER A 29 -12.15 -1.67 -2.29
N VAL A 30 -12.93 -1.37 -3.33
CA VAL A 30 -12.59 -1.71 -4.72
C VAL A 30 -11.74 -0.60 -5.35
N ASP A 31 -11.93 0.65 -4.91
CA ASP A 31 -11.24 1.84 -5.41
C ASP A 31 -11.12 2.91 -4.31
N LEU A 32 -10.04 2.82 -3.52
CA LEU A 32 -9.72 3.71 -2.40
C LEU A 32 -9.71 5.19 -2.83
N ALA A 33 -9.28 5.49 -4.05
CA ALA A 33 -9.24 6.85 -4.56
C ALA A 33 -10.64 7.42 -4.81
N LYS A 34 -11.53 6.64 -5.45
CA LYS A 34 -12.93 7.06 -5.66
C LYS A 34 -13.70 7.19 -4.37
N GLU A 35 -13.35 6.39 -3.37
CA GLU A 35 -13.99 6.41 -2.06
C GLU A 35 -13.40 7.48 -1.12
N GLY A 36 -12.41 8.26 -1.57
CA GLY A 36 -11.81 9.37 -0.84
C GLY A 36 -10.88 8.94 0.29
N MET A 37 -10.34 7.72 0.23
CA MET A 37 -9.42 7.13 1.21
C MET A 37 -7.96 7.10 0.73
N LEU A 38 -7.72 7.42 -0.55
CA LEU A 38 -6.40 7.50 -1.14
C LEU A 38 -6.19 8.87 -1.77
N ASP A 39 -5.17 9.58 -1.30
CA ASP A 39 -4.67 10.80 -1.93
C ASP A 39 -3.19 10.66 -2.34
N SER A 40 -2.60 11.73 -2.87
CA SER A 40 -1.20 11.74 -3.30
C SER A 40 -0.22 11.49 -2.15
N LEU A 41 -0.53 11.94 -0.93
CA LEU A 41 0.32 11.70 0.25
C LEU A 41 0.21 10.26 0.70
N SER A 42 -0.99 9.67 0.65
CA SER A 42 -1.18 8.24 0.92
C SER A 42 -0.32 7.38 -0.01
N ILE A 43 -0.22 7.72 -1.30
CA ILE A 43 0.61 6.98 -2.25
C ILE A 43 2.09 7.03 -1.86
N VAL A 44 2.61 8.19 -1.46
CA VAL A 44 4.01 8.32 -0.99
C VAL A 44 4.24 7.48 0.26
N ALA A 45 3.34 7.54 1.24
CA ALA A 45 3.44 6.74 2.46
C ALA A 45 3.35 5.23 2.18
N ILE A 46 2.53 4.80 1.21
CA ILE A 46 2.51 3.40 0.76
C ILE A 46 3.87 3.01 0.18
N LEU A 47 4.43 3.82 -0.70
CA LEU A 47 5.74 3.56 -1.31
C LEU A 47 6.85 3.40 -0.26
N GLU A 48 6.87 4.26 0.77
CA GLU A 48 7.81 4.18 1.89
C GLU A 48 7.63 2.86 2.66
N VAL A 49 6.40 2.48 3.01
CA VAL A 49 6.11 1.20 3.68
C VAL A 49 6.57 0.01 2.83
N LEU A 50 6.31 0.04 1.52
CA LEU A 50 6.74 -1.04 0.63
C LEU A 50 8.27 -1.12 0.50
N ALA A 51 8.96 0.02 0.40
CA ALA A 51 10.42 0.10 0.30
C ALA A 51 11.08 -0.44 1.58
N ASP A 52 10.58 -0.03 2.75
CA ASP A 52 11.07 -0.52 4.04
C ASP A 52 10.81 -2.02 4.24
N ALA A 53 9.68 -2.52 3.72
CA ALA A 53 9.30 -3.92 3.85
C ALA A 53 10.04 -4.87 2.89
N SER A 54 10.34 -4.43 1.67
CA SER A 54 11.04 -5.25 0.66
C SER A 54 12.55 -5.03 0.65
N GLY A 55 13.01 -3.81 0.96
CA GLY A 55 14.37 -3.35 0.70
C GLY A 55 14.64 -3.02 -0.76
N GLU A 56 13.62 -2.92 -1.61
CA GLU A 56 13.71 -2.70 -3.06
C GLU A 56 13.12 -1.35 -3.50
N GLU A 57 13.73 -0.27 -3.03
CA GLU A 57 13.30 1.10 -3.35
C GLU A 57 13.35 1.39 -4.86
N GLU A 58 14.43 0.99 -5.55
CA GLU A 58 14.59 1.25 -6.99
C GLU A 58 13.53 0.58 -7.87
N ALA A 59 12.99 -0.58 -7.45
CA ALA A 59 11.97 -1.30 -8.21
C ALA A 59 10.61 -0.56 -8.19
N LEU A 60 10.37 0.25 -7.16
CA LEU A 60 9.15 1.02 -6.96
C LEU A 60 9.04 2.25 -7.87
N ASP A 61 10.14 2.71 -8.50
CA ASP A 61 10.13 3.83 -9.46
C ASP A 61 9.21 3.57 -10.67
N THR A 62 8.89 2.31 -10.93
CA THR A 62 8.01 1.89 -12.03
C THR A 62 6.52 1.83 -11.65
N ALA A 63 6.20 1.98 -10.36
CA ALA A 63 4.83 1.89 -9.87
C ALA A 63 3.94 2.98 -10.49
N GLN A 64 2.70 2.61 -10.80
CA GLN A 64 1.71 3.49 -11.40
C GLN A 64 0.63 3.81 -10.37
N ALA A 65 -0.03 4.97 -10.51
CA ALA A 65 -1.14 5.35 -9.64
C ALA A 65 -2.26 4.28 -9.56
N SER A 66 -2.42 3.47 -10.62
CA SER A 66 -3.38 2.36 -10.65
C SER A 66 -3.03 1.20 -9.72
N ASP A 67 -1.75 1.00 -9.37
CA ASP A 67 -1.32 -0.07 -8.47
C ASP A 67 -1.81 0.15 -7.03
N PHE A 68 -2.23 1.37 -6.67
CA PHE A 68 -2.64 1.74 -5.31
C PHE A 68 -4.16 1.77 -5.10
N ARG A 69 -4.96 1.37 -6.10
CA ARG A 69 -6.43 1.52 -6.03
C ARG A 69 -7.10 0.69 -4.95
N ASN A 70 -6.51 -0.41 -4.51
CA ASN A 70 -6.99 -1.22 -3.40
C ASN A 70 -5.84 -2.06 -2.84
N LEU A 71 -6.04 -2.64 -1.65
CA LEU A 71 -5.03 -3.45 -0.99
C LEU A 71 -4.58 -4.66 -1.83
N GLY A 72 -5.48 -5.22 -2.66
CA GLY A 72 -5.14 -6.34 -3.54
C GLY A 72 -4.12 -5.97 -4.62
N LEU A 73 -4.24 -4.78 -5.20
CA LEU A 73 -3.27 -4.28 -6.19
C LEU A 73 -1.96 -3.85 -5.53
N ILE A 74 -2.02 -3.27 -4.34
CA ILE A 74 -0.83 -2.94 -3.54
C ILE A 74 -0.06 -4.21 -3.20
N ARG A 75 -0.77 -5.28 -2.81
CA ARG A 75 -0.19 -6.61 -2.60
C ARG A 75 0.46 -7.14 -3.86
N ALA A 76 -0.21 -7.07 -5.00
CA ALA A 76 0.34 -7.53 -6.27
C ALA A 76 1.58 -6.73 -6.70
N LEU A 77 1.66 -5.43 -6.40
CA LEU A 77 2.88 -4.65 -6.54
C LEU A 77 3.96 -5.16 -5.59
N TYR A 78 3.65 -5.28 -4.29
CA TYR A 78 4.61 -5.73 -3.29
C TYR A 78 5.17 -7.11 -3.62
N GLU A 79 4.35 -8.09 -3.99
CA GLU A 79 4.77 -9.45 -4.33
C GLU A 79 5.74 -9.53 -5.53
N ARG A 80 5.78 -8.51 -6.40
CA ARG A 80 6.70 -8.41 -7.54
C ARG A 80 8.08 -7.82 -7.20
N LEU A 81 8.23 -7.22 -6.03
CA LEU A 81 9.51 -6.76 -5.46
C LEU A 81 10.26 -7.98 -4.92
#